data_AF-A0A7J4YS12-F1
#
_entry.id   AF-A0A7J4YS12-F1
#
_cell.length_a   1.000
_cell.length_b   1.000
_cell.length_c   1.000
_cell.angle_alpha   90.00
_cell.angle_beta   90.00
_cell.angle_gamma   90.00
#
_symmetry.space_group_name_H-M   'P 1'
#
loop_
_entity.id
_entity.type
_entity.pdbx_description
1 polymer ?
#
loop_
_entity_poly.entity_id
_entity_poly.type
_entity_poly.pdbx_seq_one_letter_code
_entity_poly.pdbx_strand_id
1 'polypeptide(L)'
;MTAIIFLLIPWEGKATGLSGDFIYLQGEEWELLAKPINRDSVLFHRLMEFLPDNHCITTANWEGYTAYWEVQQSHLYLHHLEVCVYDKQKKEEYSLTYQPDQLKEVFQPYYQDGKICARWFNGELRAGKGELVRYVHSGFDRNLETEQVMVLQHGRIESCRTYHNTLRAGMKIQHAQDEIIRRFPWHCFPEYKGKRMTFWVNNMQCNSDGCLVDLDVVIMSVRPKRENIDDKNHPLAKAFKEVLKSIYPWEVLFINGKYTIEFKDFVLTIWEDKLKSTQANDTTEYTLIGKVYGEEVRQILPYDVAKRPLIASYLTMDEKPFQGWLTDSTGTFKIEHLKRGKYQLVAQFVGLNSCDTLVTIPFQCDTLRLTLPLWYEYIEKYDCSPTLSREYIDKGKPNLKLIIPIGKEEVIRKHPFWKKYGVTYISSFPLKEDGKLACHLSIPNHLLTAYNEEVFRYLDKKFGQEWRKEVPPGIFGLDQSLNELHDYNWLIKTLSRKCKYPVAQQKRNKGCVLQVEYTVTPEGYISHATVLNQVPRAFRKSVMQVFQSLRNVPTVLRPGKSTLSILFWLDNMKKSPKADVIIIGYTWDDKPVLMK
;
A
#
# COMPACT_ATOMS: atom_id res chain seq x y z
N MET A 1 -29.76 21.12 11.71
CA MET A 1 -28.77 20.03 11.74
C MET A 1 -29.53 18.73 11.61
N THR A 2 -29.68 18.25 10.38
CA THR A 2 -30.40 17.02 10.03
C THR A 2 -29.48 15.83 10.31
N ALA A 3 -29.72 15.13 11.42
CA ALA A 3 -29.08 13.85 11.69
C ALA A 3 -29.63 12.82 10.70
N ILE A 4 -28.76 12.27 9.84
CA ILE A 4 -29.12 11.16 8.96
C ILE A 4 -29.15 9.89 9.82
N ILE A 5 -30.35 9.44 10.16
CA ILE A 5 -30.60 8.15 10.82
C ILE A 5 -30.57 7.07 9.74
N PHE A 6 -29.44 6.36 9.59
CA PHE A 6 -29.42 5.11 8.83
C PHE A 6 -29.97 3.98 9.71
N LEU A 7 -31.27 3.71 9.57
CA LEU A 7 -31.82 2.40 9.88
C LEU A 7 -31.34 1.46 8.76
N LEU A 8 -30.44 0.53 9.07
CA LEU A 8 -30.06 -0.58 8.20
C LEU A 8 -31.29 -1.47 7.96
N ILE A 9 -32.10 -1.10 6.98
CA ILE A 9 -33.19 -1.89 6.41
C ILE A 9 -32.66 -2.50 5.12
N PRO A 10 -32.80 -3.82 4.89
CA PRO A 10 -32.43 -4.45 3.64
C PRO A 10 -33.50 -4.13 2.60
N TRP A 11 -33.36 -3.00 1.92
CA TRP A 11 -34.08 -2.76 0.67
C TRP A 11 -33.08 -2.23 -0.34
N GLU A 12 -32.86 -3.02 -1.40
CA GLU A 12 -32.07 -2.63 -2.57
C GLU A 12 -32.78 -1.50 -3.34
N GLY A 13 -32.76 -0.30 -2.79
CA GLY A 13 -32.86 0.91 -3.61
C GLY A 13 -31.48 1.17 -4.19
N LYS A 14 -31.23 0.78 -5.45
CA LYS A 14 -30.09 1.30 -6.21
C LYS A 14 -30.36 2.77 -6.48
N ALA A 15 -30.03 3.61 -5.51
CA ALA A 15 -30.18 5.04 -5.63
C ALA A 15 -29.02 5.55 -6.49
N THR A 16 -29.31 6.25 -7.59
CA THR A 16 -28.33 6.73 -8.57
C THR A 16 -27.84 8.14 -8.23
N GLY A 17 -26.54 8.37 -8.10
CA GLY A 17 -26.01 9.72 -7.82
C GLY A 17 -26.26 10.69 -8.98
N LEU A 18 -26.35 11.99 -8.68
CA LEU A 18 -26.68 12.99 -9.70
C LEU A 18 -25.56 13.13 -10.73
N SER A 19 -25.89 13.22 -12.01
CA SER A 19 -24.92 13.51 -13.08
C SER A 19 -24.64 15.00 -13.17
N GLY A 20 -23.37 15.37 -13.08
CA GLY A 20 -22.91 16.75 -13.23
C GLY A 20 -22.96 17.25 -14.68
N ASP A 21 -22.57 18.51 -14.84
CA ASP A 21 -22.22 19.08 -16.15
C ASP A 21 -20.75 18.74 -16.48
N PHE A 22 -20.22 19.24 -17.60
CA PHE A 22 -18.80 19.13 -17.95
C PHE A 22 -18.15 20.50 -18.11
N ILE A 23 -16.84 20.58 -17.88
CA ILE A 23 -16.07 21.81 -18.08
C ILE A 23 -14.74 21.53 -18.78
N TYR A 24 -14.43 22.35 -19.78
CA TYR A 24 -13.14 22.35 -20.45
C TYR A 24 -12.17 23.30 -19.74
N LEU A 25 -11.11 22.73 -19.16
CA LEU A 25 -10.02 23.45 -18.50
C LEU A 25 -8.74 23.21 -19.29
N GLN A 26 -8.18 24.27 -19.88
CA GLN A 26 -6.99 24.19 -20.74
C GLN A 26 -7.15 23.19 -21.91
N GLY A 27 -8.37 23.03 -22.43
CA GLY A 27 -8.69 22.11 -23.53
C GLY A 27 -8.92 20.65 -23.10
N GLU A 28 -8.77 20.33 -21.82
CA GLU A 28 -9.13 19.01 -21.28
C GLU A 28 -10.54 19.04 -20.70
N GLU A 29 -11.29 17.94 -20.88
CA GLU A 29 -12.63 17.76 -20.30
C GLU A 29 -12.57 17.27 -18.85
N TRP A 30 -13.40 17.84 -17.99
CA TRP A 30 -13.52 17.48 -16.58
C TRP A 30 -15.01 17.35 -16.20
N GLU A 31 -15.33 16.40 -15.31
CA GLU A 31 -16.67 16.31 -14.71
C GLU A 31 -16.86 17.52 -13.79
N LEU A 32 -17.87 18.34 -14.07
CA LEU A 32 -18.26 19.45 -13.21
C LEU A 32 -19.26 18.92 -12.18
N LEU A 33 -18.87 18.90 -10.91
CA LEU A 33 -19.67 18.42 -9.78
C LEU A 33 -20.73 19.45 -9.34
N ALA A 34 -21.40 20.05 -10.31
CA ALA A 34 -22.45 21.05 -10.18
C ALA A 34 -23.19 21.25 -11.50
N LYS A 35 -24.37 21.87 -11.42
CA LYS A 35 -25.09 22.45 -12.58
C LYS A 35 -25.19 23.98 -12.41
N PRO A 36 -24.31 24.79 -13.02
CA PRO A 36 -24.27 26.24 -12.80
C PRO A 36 -25.57 26.97 -13.15
N ILE A 37 -26.34 26.48 -14.12
CA ILE A 37 -27.64 27.06 -14.51
C ILE A 37 -28.64 26.99 -13.35
N ASN A 38 -28.65 25.89 -12.58
CA ASN A 38 -29.58 25.68 -11.46
C ASN A 38 -29.39 26.69 -10.31
N ARG A 39 -28.30 27.48 -10.31
CA ARG A 39 -28.08 28.54 -9.30
C ARG A 39 -28.96 29.76 -9.49
N ASP A 40 -29.43 30.02 -10.70
CA ASP A 40 -30.39 31.08 -10.99
C ASP A 40 -31.73 30.45 -11.32
N SER A 41 -32.67 30.51 -10.38
CA SER A 41 -33.97 29.85 -10.53
C SER A 41 -34.77 30.41 -11.72
N VAL A 42 -34.64 31.69 -12.08
CA VAL A 42 -35.38 32.29 -13.20
C VAL A 42 -34.81 31.81 -14.54
N LEU A 43 -33.48 31.76 -14.65
CA LEU A 43 -32.81 31.19 -15.81
C LEU A 43 -33.12 29.69 -15.96
N PHE A 44 -33.09 28.95 -14.86
CA PHE A 44 -33.43 27.53 -14.85
C PHE A 44 -34.85 27.27 -15.39
N HIS A 45 -35.87 27.98 -14.90
CA HIS A 45 -37.25 27.79 -15.38
C HIS A 45 -37.39 28.12 -16.87
N ARG A 46 -36.79 29.22 -17.35
CA ARG A 46 -36.79 29.56 -18.77
C ARG A 46 -36.14 28.50 -19.64
N LEU A 47 -35.06 27.88 -19.15
CA LEU A 47 -34.43 26.78 -19.86
C LEU A 47 -35.35 25.56 -19.91
N MET A 48 -35.96 25.19 -18.79
CA MET A 48 -36.88 24.03 -18.75
C MET A 48 -38.11 24.22 -19.66
N GLU A 49 -38.62 25.44 -19.81
CA GLU A 49 -39.70 25.77 -20.77
C GLU A 49 -39.24 25.69 -22.24
N PHE A 50 -37.96 25.92 -22.50
CA PHE A 50 -37.38 25.84 -23.85
C PHE A 50 -37.11 24.39 -24.28
N LEU A 51 -36.83 23.49 -23.34
CA LEU A 51 -36.52 22.10 -23.64
C LEU A 51 -37.73 21.35 -24.24
N PRO A 52 -37.52 20.40 -25.18
CA PRO A 52 -38.60 19.60 -25.72
C PRO A 52 -39.34 18.81 -24.64
N ASP A 53 -40.68 18.74 -24.68
CA ASP A 53 -41.49 18.00 -23.70
C ASP A 53 -41.15 16.50 -23.59
N ASN A 54 -40.55 15.91 -24.63
CA ASN A 54 -40.15 14.51 -24.70
C ASN A 54 -38.66 14.26 -24.40
N HIS A 55 -37.99 15.21 -23.74
CA HIS A 55 -36.63 14.99 -23.24
C HIS A 55 -36.59 13.87 -22.20
N CYS A 56 -35.47 13.15 -22.17
CA CYS A 56 -35.27 12.01 -21.28
C CYS A 56 -34.90 12.50 -19.88
N ILE A 57 -35.61 12.01 -18.87
CA ILE A 57 -35.33 12.26 -17.46
C ILE A 57 -34.89 10.96 -16.81
N THR A 58 -33.80 10.99 -16.05
CA THR A 58 -33.30 9.83 -15.32
C THR A 58 -33.17 10.13 -13.84
N THR A 59 -33.03 9.10 -13.01
CA THR A 59 -32.78 9.27 -11.58
C THR A 59 -31.42 9.92 -11.27
N ALA A 60 -30.49 9.92 -12.25
CA ALA A 60 -29.22 10.64 -12.19
C ALA A 60 -29.34 12.08 -12.73
N ASN A 61 -30.18 12.33 -13.74
CA ASN A 61 -30.36 13.62 -14.38
C ASN A 61 -31.85 13.99 -14.41
N TRP A 62 -32.30 14.68 -13.39
CA TRP A 62 -33.71 15.06 -13.25
C TRP A 62 -34.11 16.19 -14.19
N GLU A 63 -33.13 16.97 -14.64
CA GLU A 63 -33.30 18.08 -15.57
C GLU A 63 -33.25 17.66 -17.04
N GLY A 64 -32.72 16.47 -17.33
CA GLY A 64 -32.66 15.92 -18.69
C GLY A 64 -31.73 16.62 -19.67
N TYR A 65 -30.92 17.57 -19.18
CA TYR A 65 -29.87 18.24 -19.96
C TYR A 65 -28.48 18.05 -19.33
N THR A 66 -27.45 18.15 -20.16
CA THR A 66 -26.05 18.25 -19.75
C THR A 66 -25.44 19.49 -20.38
N ALA A 67 -24.98 20.45 -19.58
CA ALA A 67 -24.28 21.61 -20.11
C ALA A 67 -22.77 21.37 -20.14
N TYR A 68 -22.13 21.87 -21.18
CA TYR A 68 -20.68 21.86 -21.34
C TYR A 68 -20.20 23.29 -21.23
N TRP A 69 -19.21 23.51 -20.36
CA TRP A 69 -18.67 24.82 -20.02
C TRP A 69 -17.23 24.93 -20.49
N GLU A 70 -16.75 26.14 -20.72
CA GLU A 70 -15.34 26.42 -21.04
C GLU A 70 -14.87 27.65 -20.28
N VAL A 71 -13.61 27.61 -19.83
CA VAL A 71 -12.97 28.79 -19.22
C VAL A 71 -12.16 29.53 -20.28
N GLN A 72 -12.58 30.76 -20.59
CA GLN A 72 -11.87 31.65 -21.50
C GLN A 72 -11.53 32.96 -20.77
N GLN A 73 -10.26 33.38 -20.77
CA GLN A 73 -9.81 34.62 -20.12
C GLN A 73 -10.31 34.76 -18.66
N SER A 74 -10.24 33.66 -17.89
CA SER A 74 -10.71 33.56 -16.50
C SER A 74 -12.22 33.71 -16.31
N HIS A 75 -13.03 33.69 -17.37
CA HIS A 75 -14.49 33.69 -17.28
C HIS A 75 -15.07 32.36 -17.74
N LEU A 76 -16.17 31.95 -17.10
CA LEU A 76 -16.91 30.74 -17.41
C LEU A 76 -17.94 31.02 -18.49
N TYR A 77 -17.88 30.29 -19.60
CA TYR A 77 -18.79 30.38 -20.72
C TYR A 77 -19.50 29.05 -20.97
N LEU A 78 -20.77 29.12 -21.39
CA LEU A 78 -21.47 27.94 -21.90
C LEU A 78 -20.92 27.63 -23.30
N HIS A 79 -20.35 26.45 -23.46
CA HIS A 79 -19.83 25.94 -24.73
C HIS A 79 -20.98 25.39 -25.59
N HIS A 80 -21.78 24.46 -25.05
CA HIS A 80 -23.03 23.99 -25.64
C HIS A 80 -23.89 23.25 -24.60
N LEU A 81 -25.13 22.90 -24.97
CA LEU A 81 -26.05 22.11 -24.16
C LEU A 81 -26.45 20.84 -24.92
N GLU A 82 -26.37 19.68 -24.28
CA GLU A 82 -26.88 18.42 -24.82
C GLU A 82 -28.16 18.00 -24.09
N VAL A 83 -29.14 17.52 -24.86
CA VAL A 83 -30.45 17.09 -24.36
C VAL A 83 -30.80 15.77 -25.01
N CYS A 84 -30.95 14.72 -24.21
CA CYS A 84 -31.41 13.43 -24.72
C CYS A 84 -32.92 13.50 -24.94
N VAL A 85 -33.39 12.99 -26.08
CA VAL A 85 -34.80 13.01 -26.48
C VAL A 85 -35.23 11.62 -26.92
N TYR A 86 -36.41 11.20 -26.46
CA TYR A 86 -36.99 9.91 -26.84
C TYR A 86 -38.02 10.09 -27.96
N ASP A 87 -37.79 9.45 -29.10
CA ASP A 87 -38.76 9.37 -30.20
C ASP A 87 -39.71 8.19 -29.95
N LYS A 88 -40.95 8.48 -29.57
CA LYS A 88 -41.98 7.46 -29.34
C LYS A 88 -42.35 6.66 -30.59
N GLN A 89 -42.21 7.23 -31.79
CA GLN A 89 -42.57 6.57 -33.05
C GLN A 89 -41.47 5.60 -33.48
N LYS A 90 -40.21 6.01 -33.36
CA LYS A 90 -39.05 5.18 -33.71
C LYS A 90 -38.61 4.23 -32.58
N LYS A 91 -39.06 4.49 -31.34
CA LYS A 91 -38.63 3.80 -30.12
C LYS A 91 -37.11 3.88 -29.92
N GLU A 92 -36.54 5.04 -30.19
CA GLU A 92 -35.11 5.30 -30.14
C GLU A 92 -34.83 6.60 -29.36
N GLU A 93 -33.68 6.64 -28.70
CA GLU A 93 -33.14 7.82 -28.02
C GLU A 93 -32.07 8.48 -28.92
N TYR A 94 -32.07 9.80 -28.97
CA TYR A 94 -31.03 10.57 -29.66
C TYR A 94 -30.75 11.88 -28.93
N SER A 95 -29.56 12.44 -29.14
CA SER A 95 -29.14 13.70 -28.49
C SER A 95 -29.34 14.90 -29.41
N LEU A 96 -29.96 15.95 -28.88
CA LEU A 96 -29.98 17.29 -29.46
C LEU A 96 -28.87 18.12 -28.83
N THR A 97 -28.07 18.78 -29.67
CA THR A 97 -27.02 19.71 -29.23
C THR A 97 -27.43 21.14 -29.57
N TYR A 98 -27.55 22.00 -28.57
CA TYR A 98 -27.85 23.41 -28.73
C TYR A 98 -26.58 24.26 -28.55
N GLN A 99 -26.26 25.03 -29.57
CA GLN A 99 -25.18 26.01 -29.55
C GLN A 99 -25.64 27.32 -28.88
N PRO A 100 -24.73 28.16 -28.37
CA PRO A 100 -25.08 29.41 -27.69
C PRO A 100 -26.03 30.33 -28.47
N ASP A 101 -25.90 30.40 -29.80
CA ASP A 101 -26.78 31.19 -30.67
C ASP A 101 -28.24 30.72 -30.67
N GLN A 102 -28.46 29.41 -30.55
CA GLN A 102 -29.80 28.81 -30.47
C GLN A 102 -30.42 29.02 -29.07
N LEU A 103 -29.61 29.32 -28.06
CA LEU A 103 -30.02 29.54 -26.68
C LEU A 103 -30.13 31.04 -26.34
N LYS A 104 -29.94 31.93 -27.31
CA LYS A 104 -29.90 33.39 -27.11
C LYS A 104 -31.10 33.95 -26.35
N GLU A 105 -32.33 33.53 -26.70
CA GLU A 105 -33.55 34.04 -26.05
C GLU A 105 -33.63 33.59 -24.58
N VAL A 106 -33.21 32.37 -24.29
CA VAL A 106 -33.16 31.82 -22.91
C VAL A 106 -32.14 32.58 -22.05
N PHE A 107 -30.96 32.88 -22.62
CA PHE A 107 -29.84 33.50 -21.92
C PHE A 107 -29.66 34.99 -22.24
N GLN A 108 -30.72 35.70 -22.67
CA GLN A 108 -30.64 37.06 -23.20
C GLN A 108 -29.78 38.05 -22.36
N PRO A 109 -29.84 38.10 -21.01
CA PRO A 109 -29.01 39.02 -20.21
C PRO A 109 -27.50 38.68 -20.21
N TYR A 110 -27.17 37.46 -20.64
CA TYR A 110 -25.85 36.83 -20.51
C TYR A 110 -25.19 36.55 -21.87
N TYR A 111 -25.96 36.66 -22.95
CA TYR A 111 -25.51 36.48 -24.32
C TYR A 111 -24.85 37.75 -24.87
N GLN A 112 -23.64 37.63 -25.40
CA GLN A 112 -22.91 38.70 -26.06
C GLN A 112 -21.93 38.11 -27.10
N ASP A 113 -21.92 38.66 -28.31
CA ASP A 113 -20.98 38.32 -29.38
C ASP A 113 -20.85 36.80 -29.66
N GLY A 114 -21.99 36.09 -29.73
CA GLY A 114 -22.02 34.65 -29.99
C GLY A 114 -21.70 33.76 -28.78
N LYS A 115 -21.55 34.33 -27.58
CA LYS A 115 -21.16 33.61 -26.37
C LYS A 115 -22.10 33.89 -25.20
N ILE A 116 -22.26 32.91 -24.32
CA ILE A 116 -23.05 33.05 -23.09
C ILE A 116 -22.08 32.98 -21.90
N CYS A 117 -21.88 34.12 -21.22
CA CYS A 117 -21.03 34.19 -20.04
C CYS A 117 -21.85 33.92 -18.78
N ALA A 118 -21.35 33.08 -17.86
CA ALA A 118 -22.03 32.69 -16.63
C ALA A 118 -22.07 33.80 -15.55
N ARG A 119 -22.40 35.05 -15.93
CA ARG A 119 -22.32 36.23 -15.06
C ARG A 119 -23.23 36.18 -13.83
N TRP A 120 -24.24 35.31 -13.84
CA TRP A 120 -25.11 35.07 -12.68
C TRP A 120 -24.42 34.26 -11.57
N PHE A 121 -23.40 33.48 -11.91
CA PHE A 121 -22.83 32.52 -10.97
C PHE A 121 -21.86 33.19 -9.99
N ASN A 122 -22.07 32.93 -8.70
CA ASN A 122 -21.18 33.29 -7.60
C ASN A 122 -21.04 32.09 -6.65
N GLY A 123 -19.81 31.75 -6.27
CA GLY A 123 -19.52 30.66 -5.33
C GLY A 123 -18.44 29.70 -5.80
N GLU A 124 -18.40 28.52 -5.20
CA GLU A 124 -17.41 27.48 -5.48
C GLU A 124 -17.92 26.48 -6.54
N LEU A 125 -17.06 26.17 -7.52
CA LEU A 125 -17.24 25.07 -8.47
C LEU A 125 -16.12 24.05 -8.28
N ARG A 126 -16.50 22.78 -8.33
CA ARG A 126 -15.57 21.64 -8.25
C ARG A 126 -15.61 20.89 -9.57
N ALA A 127 -14.46 20.75 -10.20
CA ALA A 127 -14.29 19.94 -11.40
C ALA A 127 -13.33 18.78 -11.08
N GLY A 128 -13.61 17.58 -11.56
CA GLY A 128 -12.75 16.42 -11.30
C GLY A 128 -12.51 15.54 -12.51
N LYS A 129 -11.42 14.76 -12.46
CA LYS A 129 -11.06 13.73 -13.43
C LYS A 129 -10.29 12.59 -12.78
N GLY A 130 -10.24 11.45 -13.48
CA GLY A 130 -9.61 10.22 -13.01
C GLY A 130 -10.61 9.33 -12.27
N GLU A 131 -10.09 8.40 -11.47
CA GLU A 131 -10.93 7.43 -10.76
C GLU A 131 -11.72 8.06 -9.60
N LEU A 132 -12.82 7.41 -9.22
CA LEU A 132 -13.65 7.80 -8.08
C LEU A 132 -12.98 7.39 -6.77
N VAL A 133 -12.60 8.38 -5.95
CA VAL A 133 -11.92 8.19 -4.66
C VAL A 133 -12.91 8.07 -3.51
N ARG A 134 -13.96 8.90 -3.50
CA ARG A 134 -15.03 8.87 -2.48
C ARG A 134 -16.38 9.11 -3.15
N TYR A 135 -17.38 8.36 -2.75
CA TYR A 135 -18.73 8.50 -3.26
C TYR A 135 -19.73 8.72 -2.12
N VAL A 136 -20.50 9.81 -2.21
CA VAL A 136 -21.73 9.98 -1.43
C VAL A 136 -22.90 10.13 -2.38
N HIS A 137 -23.95 9.37 -2.09
CA HIS A 137 -25.11 9.26 -2.95
C HIS A 137 -25.90 10.59 -3.07
N SER A 138 -25.81 11.47 -2.07
CA SER A 138 -26.55 12.74 -2.04
C SER A 138 -25.90 13.82 -2.91
N GLY A 139 -26.62 14.27 -3.94
CA GLY A 139 -26.20 15.39 -4.78
C GLY A 139 -24.96 15.08 -5.63
N PHE A 140 -24.04 16.05 -5.68
CA PHE A 140 -22.75 15.94 -6.34
C PHE A 140 -21.59 15.65 -5.36
N ASP A 141 -21.88 15.20 -4.12
CA ASP A 141 -20.85 14.95 -3.11
C ASP A 141 -20.05 13.68 -3.43
N ARG A 142 -19.05 13.82 -4.29
CA ARG A 142 -18.06 12.80 -4.60
C ARG A 142 -16.69 13.44 -4.71
N ASN A 143 -15.64 12.63 -4.69
CA ASN A 143 -14.27 13.09 -4.93
C ASN A 143 -13.60 12.21 -5.98
N LEU A 144 -13.01 12.84 -6.99
CA LEU A 144 -12.20 12.19 -8.03
C LEU A 144 -10.70 12.34 -7.71
N GLU A 145 -9.85 11.52 -8.34
CA GLU A 145 -8.40 11.50 -8.11
C GLU A 145 -7.74 12.87 -8.25
N THR A 146 -8.13 13.64 -9.25
CA THR A 146 -7.67 15.03 -9.42
C THR A 146 -8.86 15.96 -9.46
N GLU A 147 -8.88 16.95 -8.57
CA GLU A 147 -9.95 17.96 -8.52
C GLU A 147 -9.38 19.37 -8.61
N GLN A 148 -10.10 20.25 -9.31
CA GLN A 148 -9.91 21.69 -9.25
C GLN A 148 -11.09 22.33 -8.53
N VAL A 149 -10.79 23.12 -7.51
CA VAL A 149 -11.75 23.92 -6.76
C VAL A 149 -11.57 25.37 -7.17
N MET A 150 -12.58 25.92 -7.84
CA MET A 150 -12.60 27.27 -8.40
C MET A 150 -13.58 28.14 -7.63
N VAL A 151 -13.14 29.31 -7.18
CA VAL A 151 -14.02 30.33 -6.58
C VAL A 151 -14.34 31.38 -7.63
N LEU A 152 -15.63 31.57 -7.91
CA LEU A 152 -16.11 32.48 -8.94
C LEU A 152 -16.90 33.64 -8.35
N GLN A 153 -16.71 34.83 -8.93
CA GLN A 153 -17.55 36.00 -8.73
C GLN A 153 -18.03 36.52 -10.09
N HIS A 154 -19.35 36.64 -10.26
CA HIS A 154 -19.98 37.05 -11.52
C HIS A 154 -19.45 36.27 -12.74
N GLY A 155 -19.28 34.96 -12.60
CA GLY A 155 -18.75 34.09 -13.65
C GLY A 155 -17.23 34.20 -13.90
N ARG A 156 -16.52 35.09 -13.19
CA ARG A 156 -15.05 35.21 -13.25
C ARG A 156 -14.39 34.37 -12.16
N ILE A 157 -13.36 33.61 -12.50
CA ILE A 157 -12.55 32.83 -11.56
C ILE A 157 -11.59 33.76 -10.81
N GLU A 158 -11.78 33.88 -9.51
CA GLU A 158 -10.94 34.67 -8.60
C GLU A 158 -9.77 33.85 -8.03
N SER A 159 -10.00 32.56 -7.80
CA SER A 159 -8.94 31.64 -7.40
C SER A 159 -9.25 30.21 -7.84
N CYS A 160 -8.19 29.44 -8.07
CA CYS A 160 -8.28 28.02 -8.37
C CYS A 160 -7.23 27.25 -7.56
N ARG A 161 -7.60 26.10 -7.01
CA ARG A 161 -6.70 25.17 -6.32
C ARG A 161 -6.87 23.77 -6.86
N THR A 162 -5.76 23.11 -7.18
CA THR A 162 -5.74 21.71 -7.59
C THR A 162 -5.44 20.82 -6.38
N TYR A 163 -6.20 19.74 -6.25
CA TYR A 163 -6.02 18.72 -5.24
C TYR A 163 -5.82 17.36 -5.90
N HIS A 164 -4.99 16.53 -5.26
CA HIS A 164 -4.81 15.13 -5.59
C HIS A 164 -5.36 14.30 -4.44
N ASN A 165 -6.48 13.65 -4.71
CA ASN A 165 -7.19 12.84 -3.74
C ASN A 165 -6.74 11.38 -3.87
N THR A 166 -6.59 10.68 -2.76
CA THR A 166 -6.21 9.26 -2.78
C THR A 166 -7.04 8.46 -1.78
N LEU A 167 -7.41 7.25 -2.16
CA LEU A 167 -7.97 6.25 -1.26
C LEU A 167 -6.87 5.27 -0.88
N ARG A 168 -6.80 4.97 0.41
CA ARG A 168 -5.91 3.97 0.98
C ARG A 168 -6.77 2.90 1.62
N ALA A 169 -6.75 1.73 1.01
CA ALA A 169 -7.58 0.60 1.41
C ALA A 169 -7.30 0.16 2.85
N GLY A 170 -8.38 -0.24 3.52
CA GLY A 170 -8.37 -0.80 4.87
C GLY A 170 -9.77 -1.25 5.26
N MET A 171 -9.95 -1.70 6.50
CA MET A 171 -11.26 -2.07 7.01
C MET A 171 -12.23 -0.89 6.87
N LYS A 172 -13.35 -1.12 6.19
CA LYS A 172 -14.45 -0.16 6.10
C LYS A 172 -15.34 -0.28 7.33
N ILE A 173 -15.85 0.86 7.82
CA ILE A 173 -16.80 0.90 8.94
C ILE A 173 -18.00 -0.01 8.68
N GLN A 174 -18.52 0.04 7.46
CA GLN A 174 -19.69 -0.75 7.06
C GLN A 174 -19.43 -2.27 7.07
N HIS A 175 -18.16 -2.72 7.07
CA HIS A 175 -17.76 -4.13 7.09
C HIS A 175 -17.23 -4.59 8.46
N ALA A 176 -16.95 -3.65 9.36
CA ALA A 176 -16.19 -3.91 10.58
C ALA A 176 -16.98 -4.61 11.68
N GLN A 177 -18.31 -4.70 11.59
CA GLN A 177 -19.16 -5.15 12.69
C GLN A 177 -18.77 -6.54 13.21
N ASP A 178 -18.50 -7.49 12.32
CA ASP A 178 -18.15 -8.86 12.71
C ASP A 178 -16.77 -8.90 13.37
N GLU A 179 -15.82 -8.11 12.86
CA GLU A 179 -14.48 -7.99 13.45
C GLU A 179 -14.51 -7.33 14.84
N ILE A 180 -15.35 -6.31 15.01
CA ILE A 180 -15.61 -5.68 16.31
C ILE A 180 -16.17 -6.72 17.29
N ILE A 181 -17.13 -7.54 16.87
CA ILE A 181 -17.74 -8.56 17.74
C ILE A 181 -16.72 -9.63 18.14
N ARG A 182 -15.84 -10.06 17.24
CA ARG A 182 -14.77 -11.05 17.55
C ARG A 182 -13.76 -10.52 18.57
N ARG A 183 -13.43 -9.23 18.49
CA ARG A 183 -12.44 -8.57 19.36
C ARG A 183 -13.02 -8.06 20.67
N PHE A 184 -14.33 -7.89 20.74
CA PHE A 184 -14.98 -7.35 21.92
C PHE A 184 -14.73 -8.25 23.15
N PRO A 185 -14.28 -7.69 24.29
CA PRO A 185 -13.92 -8.49 25.47
C PRO A 185 -15.16 -8.91 26.27
N TRP A 186 -16.00 -9.78 25.70
CA TRP A 186 -17.27 -10.23 26.28
C TRP A 186 -17.14 -10.75 27.71
N HIS A 187 -16.03 -11.42 28.02
CA HIS A 187 -15.74 -11.98 29.36
C HIS A 187 -15.59 -10.92 30.46
N CYS A 188 -15.22 -9.69 30.12
CA CYS A 188 -15.14 -8.57 31.07
C CYS A 188 -16.51 -8.00 31.42
N PHE A 189 -17.58 -8.40 30.71
CA PHE A 189 -18.90 -7.80 30.77
C PHE A 189 -20.04 -8.86 30.83
N PRO A 190 -20.00 -9.80 31.79
CA PRO A 190 -20.97 -10.88 31.88
C PRO A 190 -22.42 -10.40 32.04
N GLU A 191 -22.65 -9.22 32.63
CA GLU A 191 -23.96 -8.59 32.84
C GLU A 191 -24.67 -8.17 31.54
N TYR A 192 -23.94 -8.09 30.42
CA TYR A 192 -24.49 -7.79 29.09
C TYR A 192 -24.63 -9.04 28.21
N LYS A 193 -24.39 -10.24 28.75
CA LYS A 193 -24.60 -11.50 28.03
C LYS A 193 -26.03 -11.61 27.49
N GLY A 194 -26.16 -11.96 26.20
CA GLY A 194 -27.44 -12.06 25.50
C GLY A 194 -28.15 -10.72 25.24
N LYS A 195 -27.56 -9.58 25.61
CA LYS A 195 -28.10 -8.24 25.36
C LYS A 195 -27.57 -7.67 24.04
N ARG A 196 -28.35 -6.78 23.42
CA ARG A 196 -27.92 -6.00 22.25
C ARG A 196 -27.49 -4.61 22.72
N MET A 197 -26.28 -4.20 22.37
CA MET A 197 -25.70 -2.93 22.78
C MET A 197 -25.51 -2.05 21.56
N THR A 198 -26.08 -0.86 21.57
CA THR A 198 -25.98 0.12 20.49
C THR A 198 -25.07 1.27 20.93
N PHE A 199 -24.04 1.53 20.13
CA PHE A 199 -23.06 2.57 20.35
C PHE A 199 -23.21 3.64 19.27
N TRP A 200 -23.15 4.90 19.67
CA TRP A 200 -22.93 6.02 18.78
C TRP A 200 -21.46 6.40 18.85
N VAL A 201 -20.79 6.33 17.72
CA VAL A 201 -19.40 6.75 17.54
C VAL A 201 -19.42 8.08 16.81
N ASN A 202 -18.61 9.03 17.26
CA ASN A 202 -18.48 10.31 16.60
C ASN A 202 -17.02 10.81 16.59
N ASN A 203 -16.76 11.84 15.79
CA ASN A 203 -15.46 12.53 15.71
C ASN A 203 -14.28 11.59 15.45
N MET A 204 -14.49 10.53 14.67
CA MET A 204 -13.40 9.61 14.36
C MET A 204 -12.29 10.28 13.56
N GLN A 205 -11.07 10.10 14.05
CA GLN A 205 -9.85 10.63 13.46
C GLN A 205 -8.90 9.48 13.18
N CYS A 206 -8.33 9.49 11.98
CA CYS A 206 -7.37 8.50 11.52
C CYS A 206 -6.11 9.20 11.02
N ASN A 207 -4.95 8.61 11.28
CA ASN A 207 -3.71 9.09 10.67
C ASN A 207 -3.59 8.60 9.21
N SER A 208 -2.51 8.97 8.54
CA SER A 208 -2.25 8.55 7.15
C SER A 208 -2.22 7.03 6.98
N ASP A 209 -1.86 6.28 8.01
CA ASP A 209 -1.57 4.84 7.94
C ASP A 209 -2.77 3.95 8.23
N GLY A 210 -3.93 4.53 8.60
CA GLY A 210 -5.11 3.75 8.94
C GLY A 210 -5.23 3.44 10.44
N CYS A 211 -4.41 4.06 11.29
CA CYS A 211 -4.58 3.97 12.75
C CYS A 211 -5.57 5.05 13.24
N LEU A 212 -6.57 4.63 14.02
CA LEU A 212 -7.43 5.59 14.72
C LEU A 212 -6.64 6.31 15.81
N VAL A 213 -6.64 7.64 15.74
CA VAL A 213 -5.99 8.52 16.70
C VAL A 213 -6.95 8.82 17.85
N ASP A 214 -8.16 9.24 17.53
CA ASP A 214 -9.18 9.58 18.51
C ASP A 214 -10.61 9.40 17.97
N LEU A 215 -11.57 9.30 18.90
CA LEU A 215 -13.00 9.15 18.66
C LEU A 215 -13.77 9.29 19.97
N ASP A 216 -15.02 9.75 19.93
CA ASP A 216 -15.92 9.60 21.08
C ASP A 216 -16.87 8.42 20.86
N VAL A 217 -17.20 7.75 21.96
CA VAL A 217 -18.15 6.64 21.98
C VAL A 217 -19.18 6.91 23.07
N VAL A 218 -20.45 6.85 22.70
CA VAL A 218 -21.60 6.98 23.61
C VAL A 218 -22.45 5.73 23.51
N ILE A 219 -22.91 5.20 24.64
CA ILE A 219 -23.80 4.03 24.66
C ILE A 219 -25.24 4.53 24.50
N MET A 220 -25.81 4.33 23.32
CA MET A 220 -27.17 4.81 23.04
C MET A 220 -28.22 4.00 23.79
N SER A 221 -28.10 2.66 23.74
CA SER A 221 -29.06 1.80 24.41
C SER A 221 -28.52 0.39 24.61
N VAL A 222 -28.94 -0.24 25.69
CA VAL A 222 -28.85 -1.69 25.88
C VAL A 222 -30.27 -2.26 25.80
N ARG A 223 -30.49 -3.36 25.08
CA ARG A 223 -31.79 -4.05 24.95
C ARG A 223 -31.72 -5.46 25.53
N PRO A 224 -32.81 -6.02 26.10
CA PRO A 224 -34.23 -5.64 25.92
C PRO A 224 -34.75 -4.52 26.83
N LYS A 225 -34.14 -4.30 28.00
CA LYS A 225 -34.51 -3.22 28.91
C LYS A 225 -33.80 -1.94 28.46
N ARG A 226 -34.51 -1.05 27.77
CA ARG A 226 -33.95 0.17 27.14
C ARG A 226 -33.35 1.09 28.22
N GLU A 227 -32.07 0.87 28.51
CA GLU A 227 -31.25 1.70 29.38
C GLU A 227 -30.35 2.56 28.49
N ASN A 228 -30.55 3.87 28.52
CA ASN A 228 -29.65 4.84 27.87
C ASN A 228 -28.55 5.17 28.88
N ILE A 229 -27.28 5.00 28.49
CA ILE A 229 -26.12 5.25 29.35
C ILE A 229 -25.33 6.40 28.74
N ASP A 230 -25.61 7.63 29.17
CA ASP A 230 -24.95 8.85 28.67
C ASP A 230 -23.66 9.19 29.46
N ASP A 231 -22.92 8.16 29.86
CA ASP A 231 -21.61 8.31 30.49
C ASP A 231 -20.51 7.92 29.50
N LYS A 232 -19.82 8.92 28.95
CA LYS A 232 -18.66 8.73 28.05
C LYS A 232 -17.50 7.99 28.72
N ASN A 233 -17.43 7.99 30.05
CA ASN A 233 -16.40 7.30 30.82
C ASN A 233 -16.80 5.87 31.22
N HIS A 234 -17.98 5.41 30.83
CA HIS A 234 -18.48 4.09 31.16
C HIS A 234 -17.50 3.00 30.67
N PRO A 235 -17.19 1.97 31.49
CA PRO A 235 -16.23 0.92 31.12
C PRO A 235 -16.54 0.25 29.77
N LEU A 236 -17.83 0.07 29.44
CA LEU A 236 -18.28 -0.48 28.17
C LEU A 236 -17.92 0.41 26.96
N ALA A 237 -18.10 1.74 27.08
CA ALA A 237 -17.72 2.68 26.02
C ALA A 237 -16.21 2.71 25.82
N LYS A 238 -15.43 2.65 26.91
CA LYS A 238 -13.96 2.53 26.87
C LYS A 238 -13.52 1.24 26.18
N ALA A 239 -14.09 0.09 26.54
CA ALA A 239 -13.76 -1.17 25.89
C ALA A 239 -14.09 -1.16 24.39
N PHE A 240 -15.24 -0.60 24.01
CA PHE A 240 -15.59 -0.45 22.60
C PHE A 240 -14.64 0.49 21.84
N LYS A 241 -14.23 1.60 22.46
CA LYS A 241 -13.21 2.52 21.92
C LYS A 241 -11.87 1.81 21.69
N GLU A 242 -11.41 1.00 22.65
CA GLU A 242 -10.17 0.22 22.52
C GLU A 242 -10.28 -0.86 21.44
N VAL A 243 -11.44 -1.50 21.28
CA VAL A 243 -11.69 -2.46 20.18
C VAL A 243 -11.55 -1.77 18.82
N LEU A 244 -12.17 -0.60 18.63
CA LEU A 244 -12.04 0.17 17.39
C LEU A 244 -10.59 0.57 17.11
N LYS A 245 -9.86 1.04 18.13
CA LYS A 245 -8.43 1.38 18.02
C LYS A 245 -7.54 0.17 17.73
N SER A 246 -7.94 -1.03 18.15
CA SER A 246 -7.21 -2.28 17.88
C SER A 246 -7.34 -2.77 16.44
N ILE A 247 -8.40 -2.34 15.74
CA ILE A 247 -8.61 -2.66 14.33
C ILE A 247 -7.69 -1.75 13.52
N TYR A 248 -6.88 -2.37 12.67
CA TYR A 248 -5.93 -1.70 11.79
C TYR A 248 -5.72 -2.59 10.57
N PRO A 249 -5.43 -2.01 9.38
CA PRO A 249 -5.64 -0.61 9.04
C PRO A 249 -7.13 -0.33 8.79
N TRP A 250 -7.61 0.85 9.17
CA TRP A 250 -8.87 1.40 8.68
C TRP A 250 -8.67 2.02 7.29
N GLU A 251 -9.74 2.06 6.48
CA GLU A 251 -9.71 2.82 5.23
C GLU A 251 -9.48 4.31 5.49
N VAL A 252 -8.59 4.92 4.72
CA VAL A 252 -8.24 6.34 4.83
C VAL A 252 -8.39 7.01 3.48
N LEU A 253 -9.01 8.19 3.51
CA LEU A 253 -9.17 9.07 2.37
C LEU A 253 -8.28 10.29 2.59
N PHE A 254 -7.47 10.64 1.60
CA PHE A 254 -6.80 11.94 1.56
C PHE A 254 -7.58 12.81 0.59
N ILE A 255 -8.39 13.72 1.12
CA ILE A 255 -9.29 14.58 0.34
C ILE A 255 -8.93 16.04 0.57
N ASN A 256 -8.73 16.79 -0.50
CA ASN A 256 -8.47 18.23 -0.47
C ASN A 256 -7.36 18.64 0.52
N GLY A 257 -6.29 17.85 0.58
CA GLY A 257 -5.14 18.09 1.45
C GLY A 257 -5.28 17.61 2.89
N LYS A 258 -6.33 16.85 3.24
CA LYS A 258 -6.58 16.36 4.60
C LYS A 258 -6.89 14.88 4.64
N TYR A 259 -6.34 14.18 5.63
CA TYR A 259 -6.75 12.81 5.94
C TYR A 259 -8.12 12.79 6.63
N THR A 260 -8.99 11.89 6.17
CA THR A 260 -10.32 11.65 6.70
C THR A 260 -10.71 10.19 6.49
N ILE A 261 -11.82 9.79 7.07
CA ILE A 261 -12.48 8.51 6.80
C ILE A 261 -13.87 8.80 6.20
N GLU A 262 -14.47 7.78 5.59
CA GLU A 262 -15.76 7.90 4.91
C GLU A 262 -16.88 8.39 5.85
N PHE A 263 -16.95 7.83 7.07
CA PHE A 263 -17.94 8.18 8.09
C PHE A 263 -17.26 8.54 9.41
N LYS A 264 -17.33 9.81 9.80
CA LYS A 264 -16.82 10.26 11.11
C LYS A 264 -17.76 9.94 12.25
N ASP A 265 -19.04 9.82 11.93
CA ASP A 265 -20.14 9.59 12.88
C ASP A 265 -21.00 8.42 12.38
N PHE A 266 -21.22 7.43 13.24
CA PHE A 266 -22.08 6.29 12.92
C PHE A 266 -22.68 5.63 14.16
N VAL A 267 -23.73 4.84 13.95
CA VAL A 267 -24.35 4.02 14.99
C VAL A 267 -24.13 2.55 14.66
N LEU A 268 -23.63 1.78 15.63
CA LEU A 268 -23.39 0.34 15.48
C LEU A 268 -24.01 -0.42 16.64
N THR A 269 -24.61 -1.58 16.35
CA THR A 269 -25.12 -2.49 17.38
C THR A 269 -24.32 -3.79 17.40
N ILE A 270 -23.94 -4.28 18.58
CA ILE A 270 -23.25 -5.57 18.75
C ILE A 270 -23.98 -6.47 19.75
N TRP A 271 -23.86 -7.78 19.58
CA TRP A 271 -24.30 -8.81 20.53
C TRP A 271 -23.50 -10.11 20.31
N GLU A 272 -23.22 -10.83 21.39
CA GLU A 272 -22.31 -11.99 21.42
C GLU A 272 -22.72 -13.09 20.43
N ASP A 273 -24.02 -13.38 20.36
CA ASP A 273 -24.55 -14.49 19.57
C ASP A 273 -24.71 -14.17 18.07
N LYS A 274 -24.35 -12.96 17.60
CA LYS A 274 -24.54 -12.59 16.19
C LYS A 274 -23.83 -13.55 15.23
N LEU A 275 -22.62 -13.96 15.59
CA LEU A 275 -21.77 -14.81 14.75
C LEU A 275 -22.04 -16.30 14.94
N LYS A 276 -22.95 -16.69 15.84
CA LYS A 276 -23.32 -18.09 16.03
C LYS A 276 -24.23 -18.52 14.87
N SER A 277 -23.93 -19.68 14.29
CA SER A 277 -24.78 -20.32 13.28
C SER A 277 -26.20 -20.49 13.82
N THR A 278 -27.18 -19.91 13.12
CA THR A 278 -28.59 -20.30 13.28
C THR A 278 -28.77 -21.65 12.62
N GLN A 279 -28.90 -22.71 13.42
CA GLN A 279 -29.32 -24.02 12.93
C GLN A 279 -30.73 -23.92 12.33
N ALA A 280 -30.81 -23.66 11.02
CA ALA A 280 -32.01 -23.87 10.19
C ALA A 280 -31.66 -23.62 8.72
N ASN A 281 -31.01 -24.60 8.07
CA ASN A 281 -31.36 -25.11 6.74
C ASN A 281 -30.22 -25.98 6.19
N ASP A 282 -30.62 -27.07 5.56
CA ASP A 282 -29.83 -28.22 5.09
C ASP A 282 -28.95 -27.88 3.87
N THR A 283 -28.11 -26.86 3.97
CA THR A 283 -27.12 -26.52 2.94
C THR A 283 -25.71 -26.78 3.46
N THR A 284 -24.95 -27.63 2.77
CA THR A 284 -23.54 -27.87 3.07
C THR A 284 -22.76 -26.55 3.06
N GLU A 285 -22.25 -26.15 4.21
CA GLU A 285 -21.41 -24.97 4.38
C GLU A 285 -19.94 -25.35 4.33
N TYR A 286 -19.14 -24.50 3.71
CA TYR A 286 -17.70 -24.65 3.57
C TYR A 286 -16.96 -23.55 4.32
N THR A 287 -15.72 -23.85 4.70
CA THR A 287 -14.79 -22.88 5.29
C THR A 287 -13.61 -22.70 4.35
N LEU A 288 -13.28 -21.46 4.02
CA LEU A 288 -12.06 -21.11 3.30
C LEU A 288 -11.00 -20.63 4.29
N ILE A 289 -9.82 -21.23 4.23
CA ILE A 289 -8.64 -20.80 4.99
C ILE A 289 -7.59 -20.33 3.99
N GLY A 290 -6.97 -19.19 4.26
CA GLY A 290 -5.90 -18.68 3.43
C GLY A 290 -4.86 -17.90 4.21
N LYS A 291 -3.74 -17.62 3.54
CA LYS A 291 -2.65 -16.79 4.04
C LYS A 291 -2.32 -15.68 3.07
N VAL A 292 -2.15 -14.48 3.59
CA VAL A 292 -1.75 -13.29 2.84
C VAL A 292 -0.31 -12.95 3.16
N TYR A 293 0.49 -12.80 2.11
CA TYR A 293 1.87 -12.32 2.17
C TYR A 293 1.98 -10.98 1.47
N GLY A 294 2.93 -10.16 1.88
CA GLY A 294 3.28 -8.90 1.25
C GLY A 294 4.72 -8.93 0.81
N GLU A 295 5.00 -8.32 -0.33
CA GLU A 295 6.37 -8.04 -0.74
C GLU A 295 6.96 -6.92 0.10
N GLU A 296 8.22 -7.08 0.47
CA GLU A 296 9.02 -6.05 1.11
C GLU A 296 10.47 -6.14 0.62
N VAL A 297 11.16 -5.01 0.58
CA VAL A 297 12.60 -5.02 0.32
C VAL A 297 13.32 -5.31 1.62
N ARG A 298 14.26 -6.28 1.59
CA ARG A 298 15.10 -6.56 2.75
C ARG A 298 15.85 -5.31 3.19
N GLN A 299 15.98 -5.11 4.49
CA GLN A 299 16.78 -3.99 5.04
C GLN A 299 18.24 -4.38 5.28
N ILE A 300 18.62 -5.56 4.79
CA ILE A 300 19.96 -6.16 4.82
C ILE A 300 20.32 -6.65 3.41
N LEU A 301 21.61 -6.85 3.17
CA LEU A 301 22.11 -7.35 1.89
C LEU A 301 21.67 -8.80 1.59
N PRO A 302 21.34 -9.12 0.32
CA PRO A 302 21.11 -8.19 -0.79
C PRO A 302 19.74 -7.53 -0.60
N TYR A 303 19.59 -6.25 -0.97
CA TYR A 303 18.32 -5.51 -0.87
C TYR A 303 17.29 -5.96 -1.92
N ASP A 304 17.02 -7.26 -1.95
CA ASP A 304 16.08 -7.95 -2.82
C ASP A 304 14.67 -8.00 -2.20
N VAL A 305 13.71 -8.46 -2.98
CA VAL A 305 12.32 -8.58 -2.55
C VAL A 305 12.14 -9.90 -1.79
N ALA A 306 11.65 -9.79 -0.56
CA ALA A 306 11.22 -10.90 0.26
C ALA A 306 9.70 -10.87 0.45
N LYS A 307 9.12 -12.01 0.84
CA LYS A 307 7.72 -12.11 1.23
C LYS A 307 7.63 -12.26 2.73
N ARG A 308 6.77 -11.46 3.36
CA ARG A 308 6.42 -11.64 4.78
C ARG A 308 4.92 -11.87 4.94
N PRO A 309 4.49 -12.67 5.92
CA PRO A 309 3.08 -12.71 6.30
C PRO A 309 2.60 -11.32 6.70
N LEU A 310 1.44 -10.92 6.19
CA LEU A 310 0.85 -9.63 6.54
C LEU A 310 -0.19 -9.82 7.63
N ILE A 311 0.09 -9.25 8.79
CA ILE A 311 -0.92 -9.05 9.83
C ILE A 311 -1.92 -8.00 9.35
N ALA A 312 -3.20 -8.22 9.60
CA ALA A 312 -4.25 -7.24 9.35
C ALA A 312 -4.42 -6.84 7.86
N SER A 313 -4.12 -7.74 6.92
CA SER A 313 -4.60 -7.60 5.55
C SER A 313 -6.11 -7.66 5.52
N TYR A 314 -6.70 -6.71 4.81
CA TYR A 314 -8.14 -6.56 4.66
C TYR A 314 -8.63 -7.37 3.46
N LEU A 315 -9.63 -8.21 3.69
CA LEU A 315 -10.25 -9.04 2.66
C LEU A 315 -11.72 -8.69 2.48
N THR A 316 -12.15 -8.67 1.22
CA THR A 316 -13.55 -8.57 0.80
C THR A 316 -13.87 -9.66 -0.19
N MET A 317 -15.12 -10.11 -0.19
CA MET A 317 -15.60 -11.13 -1.11
C MET A 317 -16.91 -10.68 -1.75
N ASP A 318 -17.07 -10.93 -3.04
CA ASP A 318 -18.36 -10.78 -3.71
C ASP A 318 -19.44 -11.65 -3.04
N GLU A 319 -20.70 -11.32 -3.31
CA GLU A 319 -21.89 -11.86 -2.62
C GLU A 319 -21.97 -11.59 -1.09
N LYS A 320 -20.90 -11.09 -0.45
CA LYS A 320 -20.89 -10.61 0.94
C LYS A 320 -20.41 -9.15 1.05
N PRO A 321 -21.07 -8.20 0.35
CA PRO A 321 -20.58 -6.83 0.19
C PRO A 321 -20.53 -6.00 1.48
N PHE A 322 -21.11 -6.49 2.59
CA PHE A 322 -21.10 -5.82 3.90
C PHE A 322 -20.26 -6.58 4.95
N GLN A 323 -19.43 -7.53 4.51
CA GLN A 323 -18.53 -8.28 5.39
C GLN A 323 -17.08 -8.12 4.95
N GLY A 324 -16.21 -7.96 5.93
CA GLY A 324 -14.77 -7.88 5.75
C GLY A 324 -14.05 -8.77 6.75
N TRP A 325 -12.86 -9.22 6.38
CA TRP A 325 -12.02 -10.05 7.23
C TRP A 325 -10.63 -9.44 7.35
N LEU A 326 -9.98 -9.69 8.49
CA LEU A 326 -8.58 -9.37 8.69
C LEU A 326 -7.77 -10.65 8.88
N THR A 327 -6.53 -10.62 8.41
CA THR A 327 -5.57 -11.66 8.75
C THR A 327 -5.04 -11.50 10.17
N ASP A 328 -4.73 -12.63 10.81
CA ASP A 328 -4.07 -12.69 12.10
C ASP A 328 -2.55 -12.37 12.02
N SER A 329 -1.86 -12.48 13.16
CA SER A 329 -0.41 -12.25 13.27
C SER A 329 0.46 -13.15 12.38
N THR A 330 -0.09 -14.26 11.88
CA THR A 330 0.59 -15.21 10.99
C THR A 330 0.22 -15.00 9.52
N GLY A 331 -0.55 -13.95 9.23
CA GLY A 331 -1.11 -13.67 7.92
C GLY A 331 -2.28 -14.57 7.53
N THR A 332 -2.88 -15.31 8.47
CA THR A 332 -3.94 -16.28 8.19
C THR A 332 -5.32 -15.62 8.29
N PHE A 333 -6.21 -15.92 7.36
CA PHE A 333 -7.63 -15.57 7.44
C PHE A 333 -8.51 -16.82 7.33
N LYS A 334 -9.73 -16.70 7.85
CA LYS A 334 -10.76 -17.75 7.82
C LYS A 334 -12.11 -17.13 7.46
N ILE A 335 -12.75 -17.67 6.42
CA ILE A 335 -14.11 -17.29 6.01
C ILE A 335 -14.99 -18.53 6.16
N GLU A 336 -15.99 -18.43 7.03
CA GLU A 336 -16.92 -19.51 7.36
C GLU A 336 -18.27 -19.30 6.68
N HIS A 337 -19.10 -20.33 6.67
CA HIS A 337 -20.47 -20.28 6.15
C HIS A 337 -20.51 -19.86 4.66
N LEU A 338 -19.65 -20.48 3.84
CA LEU A 338 -19.65 -20.32 2.39
C LEU A 338 -20.50 -21.40 1.74
N LYS A 339 -21.25 -21.02 0.70
CA LYS A 339 -21.98 -21.97 -0.14
C LYS A 339 -21.08 -22.43 -1.29
N ARG A 340 -21.46 -23.52 -1.95
CA ARG A 340 -20.81 -23.93 -3.20
C ARG A 340 -21.04 -22.84 -4.25
N GLY A 341 -19.96 -22.38 -4.89
CA GLY A 341 -20.03 -21.26 -5.81
C GLY A 341 -18.65 -20.77 -6.24
N LYS A 342 -18.62 -19.72 -7.07
CA LYS A 342 -17.41 -18.98 -7.42
C LYS A 342 -17.50 -17.61 -6.77
N TYR A 343 -16.41 -17.21 -6.14
CA TYR A 343 -16.32 -15.96 -5.40
C TYR A 343 -15.09 -15.18 -5.84
N GLN A 344 -15.24 -13.90 -6.14
CA GLN A 344 -14.16 -12.94 -6.29
C GLN A 344 -13.70 -12.46 -4.91
N LEU A 345 -12.45 -12.79 -4.57
CA LEU A 345 -11.81 -12.43 -3.31
C LEU A 345 -10.73 -11.40 -3.58
N VAL A 346 -10.82 -10.26 -2.88
CA VAL A 346 -9.83 -9.18 -2.97
C VAL A 346 -9.13 -9.06 -1.62
N ALA A 347 -7.80 -9.06 -1.62
CA ALA A 347 -6.96 -8.82 -0.47
C ALA A 347 -6.17 -7.51 -0.65
N GLN A 348 -6.19 -6.67 0.38
CA GLN A 348 -5.60 -5.34 0.38
C GLN A 348 -4.80 -5.10 1.66
N PHE A 349 -3.73 -4.31 1.55
CA PHE A 349 -2.95 -3.89 2.69
C PHE A 349 -2.33 -2.53 2.40
N VAL A 350 -2.14 -1.73 3.45
CA VAL A 350 -1.63 -0.39 3.32
C VAL A 350 -0.23 -0.37 2.69
N GLY A 351 -0.05 0.41 1.63
CA GLY A 351 1.25 0.56 0.95
C GLY A 351 1.63 -0.60 0.00
N LEU A 352 0.72 -1.54 -0.28
CA LEU A 352 0.93 -2.61 -1.25
C LEU A 352 -0.21 -2.65 -2.27
N ASN A 353 0.08 -3.19 -3.45
CA ASN A 353 -0.93 -3.42 -4.48
C ASN A 353 -1.89 -4.53 -4.04
N SER A 354 -3.18 -4.35 -4.31
CA SER A 354 -4.20 -5.35 -4.01
C SER A 354 -4.02 -6.61 -4.86
N CYS A 355 -4.45 -7.75 -4.31
CA CYS A 355 -4.52 -9.01 -5.02
C CYS A 355 -5.99 -9.40 -5.17
N ASP A 356 -6.45 -9.54 -6.42
CA ASP A 356 -7.79 -10.01 -6.77
C ASP A 356 -7.69 -11.43 -7.34
N THR A 357 -8.52 -12.36 -6.85
CA THR A 357 -8.55 -13.73 -7.32
C THR A 357 -9.94 -14.34 -7.29
N LEU A 358 -10.23 -15.19 -8.26
CA LEU A 358 -11.42 -16.03 -8.28
C LEU A 358 -11.18 -17.31 -7.46
N VAL A 359 -12.05 -17.62 -6.51
CA VAL A 359 -12.02 -18.81 -5.67
C VAL A 359 -13.26 -19.65 -5.93
N THR A 360 -13.10 -20.95 -6.18
CA THR A 360 -14.22 -21.88 -6.32
C THR A 360 -14.38 -22.70 -5.04
N ILE A 361 -15.61 -22.78 -4.52
CA ILE A 361 -15.96 -23.52 -3.30
C ILE A 361 -16.75 -24.78 -3.66
N PRO A 362 -16.39 -25.98 -3.14
CA PRO A 362 -15.29 -26.25 -2.22
C PRO A 362 -13.92 -25.98 -2.82
N PHE A 363 -13.06 -25.35 -2.03
CA PHE A 363 -11.69 -25.06 -2.43
C PHE A 363 -10.86 -26.35 -2.36
N GLN A 364 -10.12 -26.64 -3.43
CA GLN A 364 -9.45 -27.94 -3.60
C GLN A 364 -8.17 -28.10 -2.76
N CYS A 365 -7.63 -27.01 -2.24
CA CYS A 365 -6.40 -27.02 -1.44
C CYS A 365 -6.69 -26.66 0.03
N ASP A 366 -5.83 -27.11 0.93
CA ASP A 366 -5.98 -26.86 2.37
C ASP A 366 -5.84 -25.37 2.75
N THR A 367 -5.08 -24.59 1.97
CA THR A 367 -4.83 -23.18 2.27
C THR A 367 -4.56 -22.37 1.01
N LEU A 368 -5.39 -21.35 0.77
CA LEU A 368 -5.16 -20.36 -0.29
C LEU A 368 -3.95 -19.47 0.07
N ARG A 369 -3.10 -19.14 -0.90
CA ARG A 369 -1.96 -18.23 -0.68
C ARG A 369 -2.05 -17.02 -1.59
N LEU A 370 -2.12 -15.84 -1.00
CA LEU A 370 -2.17 -14.55 -1.70
C LEU A 370 -0.86 -13.80 -1.46
N THR A 371 -0.35 -13.10 -2.48
CA THR A 371 0.81 -12.21 -2.35
C THR A 371 0.42 -10.83 -2.87
N LEU A 372 0.56 -9.81 -2.03
CA LEU A 372 0.37 -8.40 -2.39
C LEU A 372 1.72 -7.83 -2.81
N PRO A 373 1.90 -7.41 -4.08
CA PRO A 373 3.19 -6.90 -4.54
C PRO A 373 3.46 -5.47 -4.06
N LEU A 374 4.73 -5.05 -4.15
CA LEU A 374 5.09 -3.64 -4.01
C LEU A 374 4.35 -2.79 -5.06
N TRP A 375 4.25 -1.49 -4.81
CA TRP A 375 3.58 -0.56 -5.72
C TRP A 375 4.49 -0.19 -6.90
N TYR A 376 4.82 -1.16 -7.75
CA TYR A 376 5.81 -1.01 -8.83
C TYR A 376 5.49 0.13 -9.78
N GLU A 377 4.22 0.31 -10.16
CA GLU A 377 3.79 1.42 -11.03
C GLU A 377 4.13 2.79 -10.43
N TYR A 378 3.92 2.96 -9.12
CA TYR A 378 4.30 4.19 -8.42
C TYR A 378 5.82 4.34 -8.38
N ILE A 379 6.54 3.28 -7.99
CA ILE A 379 8.00 3.29 -7.91
C ILE A 379 8.60 3.67 -9.26
N GLU A 380 8.16 3.03 -10.34
CA GLU A 380 8.70 3.27 -11.67
C GLU A 380 8.38 4.67 -12.19
N LYS A 381 7.19 5.20 -11.87
CA LYS A 381 6.76 6.51 -12.33
C LYS A 381 7.42 7.66 -11.57
N TYR A 382 7.58 7.54 -10.25
CA TYR A 382 7.96 8.67 -9.40
C TYR A 382 9.32 8.52 -8.72
N ASP A 383 9.77 7.30 -8.40
CA ASP A 383 10.93 7.09 -7.55
C ASP A 383 12.17 6.62 -8.31
N CYS A 384 12.02 5.57 -9.14
CA CYS A 384 13.13 4.85 -9.75
C CYS A 384 12.70 3.98 -10.95
N SER A 385 12.98 4.47 -12.15
CA SER A 385 12.96 3.67 -13.40
C SER A 385 14.03 4.13 -14.39
N PRO A 386 14.38 3.29 -15.39
CA PRO A 386 15.22 3.71 -16.51
C PRO A 386 14.67 4.94 -17.25
N THR A 387 13.33 5.05 -17.39
CA THR A 387 12.69 6.21 -18.04
C THR A 387 12.92 7.49 -17.26
N LEU A 388 12.72 7.45 -15.94
CA LEU A 388 12.98 8.60 -15.07
C LEU A 388 14.46 9.01 -15.08
N SER A 389 15.37 8.04 -15.12
CA SER A 389 16.81 8.29 -15.24
C SER A 389 17.14 9.05 -16.54
N ARG A 390 16.59 8.60 -17.68
CA ARG A 390 16.72 9.31 -18.98
C ARG A 390 16.16 10.73 -18.95
N GLU A 391 14.99 10.94 -18.36
CA GLU A 391 14.42 12.28 -18.22
C GLU A 391 15.35 13.25 -17.45
N TYR A 392 15.98 12.77 -16.38
CA TYR A 392 16.97 13.57 -15.64
C TYR A 392 18.23 13.85 -16.48
N ILE A 393 18.69 12.88 -17.27
CA ILE A 393 19.81 13.05 -18.21
C ILE A 393 19.46 14.13 -19.25
N ASP A 394 18.27 14.08 -19.84
CA ASP A 394 17.80 15.03 -20.86
C ASP A 394 17.65 16.45 -20.30
N LYS A 395 17.28 16.56 -19.02
CA LYS A 395 17.28 17.84 -18.27
C LYS A 395 18.68 18.33 -17.87
N GLY A 396 19.74 17.63 -18.28
CA GLY A 396 21.13 17.97 -17.95
C GLY A 396 21.50 17.71 -16.49
N LYS A 397 20.76 16.85 -15.78
CA LYS A 397 20.95 16.53 -14.36
C LYS A 397 21.09 15.00 -14.13
N PRO A 398 22.03 14.32 -14.80
CA PRO A 398 22.27 12.91 -14.54
C PRO A 398 22.61 12.70 -13.05
N ASN A 399 21.99 11.70 -12.43
CA ASN A 399 22.19 11.44 -11.01
C ASN A 399 22.21 9.95 -10.71
N LEU A 400 23.04 9.52 -9.77
CA LEU A 400 23.20 8.12 -9.37
C LEU A 400 22.47 7.82 -8.06
N LYS A 401 22.02 6.59 -7.91
CA LYS A 401 21.49 6.00 -6.68
C LYS A 401 22.61 5.25 -5.97
N LEU A 402 22.78 5.49 -4.69
CA LEU A 402 23.88 4.92 -3.91
C LEU A 402 23.56 4.79 -2.43
N ILE A 403 24.37 3.97 -1.77
CA ILE A 403 24.40 3.81 -0.32
C ILE A 403 25.58 4.59 0.24
N ILE A 404 25.37 5.29 1.35
CA ILE A 404 26.42 6.05 2.03
C ILE A 404 26.50 5.59 3.48
N PRO A 405 27.65 5.08 3.97
CA PRO A 405 27.83 4.82 5.39
C PRO A 405 27.66 6.09 6.23
N ILE A 406 26.95 5.98 7.36
CA ILE A 406 26.76 7.09 8.28
C ILE A 406 28.12 7.66 8.70
N GLY A 407 28.26 8.99 8.63
CA GLY A 407 29.51 9.70 8.92
C GLY A 407 30.46 9.82 7.72
N LYS A 408 30.12 9.27 6.55
CA LYS A 408 30.88 9.42 5.29
C LYS A 408 30.21 10.37 4.29
N GLU A 409 29.10 11.00 4.64
CA GLU A 409 28.30 11.86 3.77
C GLU A 409 29.12 13.02 3.20
N GLU A 410 29.93 13.69 4.03
CA GLU A 410 30.73 14.81 3.58
C GLU A 410 31.85 14.38 2.61
N VAL A 411 32.46 13.22 2.86
CA VAL A 411 33.50 12.65 2.00
C VAL A 411 32.93 12.31 0.62
N ILE A 412 31.78 11.64 0.60
CA ILE A 412 31.09 11.29 -0.65
C ILE A 412 30.62 12.57 -1.35
N ARG A 413 29.99 13.52 -0.64
CA ARG A 413 29.50 14.78 -1.22
C ARG A 413 30.60 15.61 -1.89
N LYS A 414 31.81 15.62 -1.32
CA LYS A 414 32.97 16.36 -1.86
C LYS A 414 33.80 15.56 -2.87
N HIS A 415 33.39 14.35 -3.23
CA HIS A 415 34.17 13.49 -4.13
C HIS A 415 34.40 14.17 -5.50
N PRO A 416 35.65 14.21 -6.03
CA PRO A 416 35.96 14.91 -7.29
C PRO A 416 35.16 14.43 -8.50
N PHE A 417 34.74 13.16 -8.49
CA PHE A 417 33.92 12.51 -9.50
C PHE A 417 32.71 13.36 -9.93
N TRP A 418 31.94 13.89 -8.97
CA TRP A 418 30.70 14.62 -9.27
C TRP A 418 30.96 15.83 -10.16
N LYS A 419 31.96 16.65 -9.79
CA LYS A 419 32.33 17.85 -10.54
C LYS A 419 32.97 17.49 -11.89
N LYS A 420 33.83 16.47 -11.92
CA LYS A 420 34.55 16.05 -13.14
C LYS A 420 33.60 15.56 -14.23
N TYR A 421 32.60 14.75 -13.89
CA TYR A 421 31.70 14.13 -14.85
C TYR A 421 30.33 14.82 -14.97
N GLY A 422 30.07 15.86 -14.17
CA GLY A 422 28.80 16.59 -14.19
C GLY A 422 27.62 15.73 -13.74
N VAL A 423 27.85 14.80 -12.81
CA VAL A 423 26.85 13.87 -12.25
C VAL A 423 26.64 14.21 -10.78
N THR A 424 25.43 13.96 -10.28
CA THR A 424 25.08 14.17 -8.87
C THR A 424 24.48 12.91 -8.26
N TYR A 425 23.99 13.00 -7.03
CA TYR A 425 23.06 12.03 -6.46
C TYR A 425 21.96 12.81 -5.73
N ILE A 426 20.70 12.51 -6.02
CA ILE A 426 19.55 13.21 -5.42
C ILE A 426 19.15 12.55 -4.10
N SER A 427 19.27 11.23 -4.04
CA SER A 427 18.87 10.40 -2.91
C SER A 427 19.95 9.39 -2.59
N SER A 428 20.36 9.31 -1.33
CA SER A 428 21.27 8.28 -0.82
C SER A 428 20.62 7.52 0.33
N PHE A 429 20.93 6.24 0.46
CA PHE A 429 20.43 5.41 1.56
C PHE A 429 21.52 5.27 2.63
N PRO A 430 21.31 5.80 3.86
CA PRO A 430 22.34 5.76 4.89
C PRO A 430 22.53 4.34 5.43
N LEU A 431 23.78 3.86 5.49
CA LEU A 431 24.15 2.55 6.01
C LEU A 431 24.72 2.66 7.42
N LYS A 432 24.12 1.94 8.37
CA LYS A 432 24.61 1.84 9.74
C LYS A 432 25.82 0.92 9.83
N GLU A 433 26.60 1.06 10.91
CA GLU A 433 27.75 0.19 11.20
C GLU A 433 27.38 -1.29 11.35
N ASP A 434 26.12 -1.59 11.71
CA ASP A 434 25.57 -2.95 11.81
C ASP A 434 25.16 -3.57 10.46
N GLY A 435 25.42 -2.88 9.35
CA GLY A 435 25.12 -3.33 7.99
C GLY A 435 23.66 -3.16 7.56
N LYS A 436 22.79 -2.55 8.39
CA LYS A 436 21.40 -2.21 8.01
C LYS A 436 21.30 -0.81 7.44
N LEU A 437 20.31 -0.62 6.57
CA LEU A 437 19.90 0.73 6.19
C LEU A 437 19.23 1.45 7.38
N ALA A 438 19.52 2.74 7.52
CA ALA A 438 18.91 3.60 8.52
C ALA A 438 17.52 4.10 8.09
N CYS A 439 17.21 4.00 6.81
CA CYS A 439 15.91 4.29 6.23
C CYS A 439 15.26 3.01 5.73
N HIS A 440 13.93 2.98 5.69
CA HIS A 440 13.21 1.92 5.00
C HIS A 440 13.42 2.06 3.50
N LEU A 441 14.07 1.07 2.88
CA LEU A 441 14.17 1.01 1.44
C LEU A 441 12.88 0.41 0.86
N SER A 442 12.16 1.17 0.04
CA SER A 442 10.95 0.71 -0.68
C SER A 442 11.24 0.25 -2.11
N ILE A 443 12.47 0.47 -2.59
CA ILE A 443 12.88 0.25 -3.98
C ILE A 443 13.80 -0.97 -4.05
N PRO A 444 13.42 -2.03 -4.77
CA PRO A 444 14.27 -3.20 -4.96
C PRO A 444 15.61 -2.87 -5.62
N ASN A 445 16.67 -3.58 -5.24
CA ASN A 445 18.02 -3.41 -5.79
C ASN A 445 18.08 -3.49 -7.33
N HIS A 446 17.29 -4.36 -7.96
CA HIS A 446 17.28 -4.50 -9.42
C HIS A 446 16.77 -3.23 -10.13
N LEU A 447 15.80 -2.51 -9.56
CA LEU A 447 15.32 -1.23 -10.11
C LEU A 447 16.36 -0.12 -9.92
N LEU A 448 17.02 -0.06 -8.75
CA LEU A 448 18.11 0.89 -8.48
C LEU A 448 19.28 0.68 -9.44
N THR A 449 19.61 -0.58 -9.72
CA THR A 449 20.64 -0.97 -10.69
C THR A 449 20.24 -0.56 -12.10
N ALA A 450 19.03 -0.91 -12.55
CA ALA A 450 18.53 -0.55 -13.88
C ALA A 450 18.46 0.98 -14.10
N TYR A 451 18.12 1.75 -13.07
CA TYR A 451 18.16 3.21 -13.10
C TYR A 451 19.58 3.74 -13.33
N ASN A 452 20.54 3.23 -12.57
CA ASN A 452 21.94 3.63 -12.67
C ASN A 452 22.58 3.21 -14.00
N GLU A 453 22.17 2.08 -14.58
CA GLU A 453 22.67 1.61 -15.87
C GLU A 453 22.46 2.64 -17.00
N GLU A 454 21.36 3.39 -16.99
CA GLU A 454 21.14 4.48 -17.96
C GLU A 454 22.18 5.60 -17.80
N VAL A 455 22.53 5.93 -16.55
CA VAL A 455 23.59 6.93 -16.26
C VAL A 455 24.96 6.38 -16.66
N PHE A 456 25.20 5.08 -16.47
CA PHE A 456 26.43 4.44 -16.91
C PHE A 456 26.56 4.49 -18.43
N ARG A 457 25.49 4.19 -19.17
CA ARG A 457 25.46 4.32 -20.64
C ARG A 457 25.71 5.76 -21.09
N TYR A 458 25.11 6.74 -20.40
CA TYR A 458 25.38 8.16 -20.64
C TYR A 458 26.86 8.52 -20.44
N LEU A 459 27.44 8.10 -19.32
CA LEU A 459 28.85 8.36 -19.00
C LEU A 459 29.80 7.66 -19.98
N ASP A 460 29.49 6.42 -20.36
CA ASP A 460 30.26 5.66 -21.35
C ASP A 460 30.31 6.36 -22.69
N LYS A 461 29.15 6.81 -23.16
CA LYS A 461 29.02 7.52 -24.43
C LYS A 461 29.79 8.84 -24.42
N LYS A 462 29.83 9.54 -23.29
CA LYS A 462 30.40 10.90 -23.19
C LYS A 462 31.88 10.93 -22.80
N PHE A 463 32.33 9.97 -21.98
CA PHE A 463 33.65 10.00 -21.34
C PHE A 463 34.44 8.69 -21.48
N GLY A 464 33.91 7.68 -22.17
CA GLY A 464 34.50 6.34 -22.21
C GLY A 464 34.28 5.57 -20.89
N GLN A 465 35.02 4.49 -20.64
CA GLN A 465 34.78 3.63 -19.47
C GLN A 465 35.66 3.92 -18.24
N GLU A 466 36.66 4.81 -18.37
CA GLU A 466 37.64 5.07 -17.31
C GLU A 466 37.04 5.67 -16.04
N TRP A 467 35.90 6.37 -16.14
CA TRP A 467 35.18 6.95 -14.99
C TRP A 467 34.81 5.91 -13.92
N ARG A 468 34.66 4.63 -14.30
CA ARG A 468 34.35 3.54 -13.35
C ARG A 468 35.43 3.31 -12.31
N LYS A 469 36.68 3.68 -12.59
CA LYS A 469 37.80 3.59 -11.64
C LYS A 469 37.81 4.77 -10.66
N GLU A 470 37.08 5.84 -10.98
CA GLU A 470 37.04 7.09 -10.23
C GLU A 470 35.73 7.30 -9.48
N VAL A 471 34.76 6.39 -9.63
CA VAL A 471 33.46 6.50 -8.96
C VAL A 471 33.60 6.21 -7.46
N PRO A 472 32.89 6.94 -6.58
CA PRO A 472 32.84 6.58 -5.17
C PRO A 472 32.20 5.18 -4.93
N PRO A 473 32.46 4.53 -3.78
CA PRO A 473 31.86 3.24 -3.44
C PRO A 473 30.35 3.36 -3.17
N GLY A 474 29.66 2.20 -3.06
CA GLY A 474 28.24 2.16 -2.69
C GLY A 474 27.26 2.40 -3.85
N ILE A 475 27.73 2.39 -5.09
CA ILE A 475 26.89 2.61 -6.29
C ILE A 475 26.22 1.31 -6.71
N PHE A 476 24.88 1.30 -6.74
CA PHE A 476 24.13 0.14 -7.23
C PHE A 476 24.50 -0.18 -8.69
N GLY A 477 24.74 -1.46 -8.98
CA GLY A 477 25.20 -1.95 -10.29
C GLY A 477 26.71 -1.93 -10.53
N LEU A 478 27.51 -1.22 -9.71
CA LEU A 478 28.98 -1.24 -9.77
C LEU A 478 29.61 -1.89 -8.55
N ASP A 479 29.09 -1.60 -7.36
CA ASP A 479 29.57 -2.18 -6.12
C ASP A 479 28.99 -3.59 -5.94
N GLN A 480 29.78 -4.60 -6.34
CA GLN A 480 29.40 -6.01 -6.27
C GLN A 480 29.07 -6.48 -4.84
N SER A 481 29.62 -5.82 -3.82
CA SER A 481 29.32 -6.18 -2.42
C SER A 481 27.84 -5.96 -2.08
N LEU A 482 27.15 -5.08 -2.81
CA LEU A 482 25.72 -4.81 -2.63
C LEU A 482 24.81 -5.94 -3.12
N ASN A 483 25.38 -6.91 -3.87
CA ASN A 483 24.67 -8.07 -4.40
C ASN A 483 25.01 -9.36 -3.66
N GLU A 484 25.91 -9.33 -2.65
CA GLU A 484 26.33 -10.53 -1.95
C GLU A 484 25.21 -11.12 -1.08
N LEU A 485 24.90 -12.40 -1.32
CA LEU A 485 23.95 -13.16 -0.53
C LEU A 485 24.67 -13.93 0.58
N HIS A 486 24.47 -13.49 1.83
CA HIS A 486 25.00 -14.15 3.01
C HIS A 486 24.10 -15.31 3.48
N ASP A 487 23.95 -16.33 2.66
CA ASP A 487 23.18 -17.54 2.93
C ASP A 487 24.01 -18.64 3.64
N TYR A 488 23.44 -19.84 3.75
CA TYR A 488 24.13 -20.99 4.35
C TYR A 488 25.40 -21.38 3.56
N ASN A 489 25.38 -21.26 2.23
CA ASN A 489 26.55 -21.57 1.40
C ASN A 489 27.67 -20.55 1.62
N TRP A 490 27.32 -19.26 1.75
CA TRP A 490 28.27 -18.22 2.14
C TRP A 490 28.89 -18.49 3.51
N LEU A 491 28.09 -18.90 4.50
CA LEU A 491 28.58 -19.24 5.84
C LEU A 491 29.60 -20.38 5.77
N ILE A 492 29.29 -21.46 5.03
CA ILE A 492 30.20 -22.59 4.81
C ILE A 492 31.52 -22.13 4.16
N LYS A 493 31.44 -21.36 3.07
CA LYS A 493 32.63 -20.84 2.37
C LYS A 493 33.46 -19.93 3.27
N THR A 494 32.82 -19.09 4.05
CA THR A 494 33.48 -18.17 4.99
C THR A 494 34.20 -18.92 6.09
N LEU A 495 33.54 -19.92 6.69
CA LEU A 495 34.15 -20.79 7.69
C LEU A 495 35.35 -21.56 7.12
N SER A 496 35.21 -22.16 5.93
CA SER A 496 36.30 -22.90 5.26
C SER A 496 37.52 -22.01 4.99
N ARG A 497 37.30 -20.75 4.57
CA ARG A 497 38.38 -19.79 4.25
C ARG A 497 39.02 -19.16 5.49
N LYS A 498 38.23 -18.76 6.48
CA LYS A 498 38.70 -17.97 7.63
C LYS A 498 39.15 -18.83 8.81
N CYS A 499 38.62 -20.04 8.98
CA CYS A 499 39.08 -20.92 10.06
C CYS A 499 40.48 -21.43 9.74
N LYS A 500 41.41 -21.27 10.68
CA LYS A 500 42.79 -21.70 10.51
C LYS A 500 43.01 -23.08 11.12
N TYR A 501 43.73 -23.96 10.45
CA TYR A 501 44.18 -25.21 11.06
C TYR A 501 45.15 -24.89 12.22
N PRO A 502 44.92 -25.38 13.45
CA PRO A 502 45.85 -25.11 14.54
C PRO A 502 47.21 -25.78 14.30
N VAL A 503 48.25 -24.99 14.07
CA VAL A 503 49.61 -25.46 13.69
C VAL A 503 50.15 -26.54 14.64
N ALA A 504 49.96 -26.38 15.96
CA ALA A 504 50.42 -27.35 16.95
C ALA A 504 49.68 -28.70 16.87
N GLN A 505 48.43 -28.71 16.40
CA GLN A 505 47.66 -29.95 16.20
C GLN A 505 47.99 -30.59 14.85
N GLN A 506 48.21 -29.75 13.83
CA GLN A 506 48.68 -30.18 12.51
C GLN A 506 50.04 -30.89 12.59
N LYS A 507 51.01 -30.33 13.31
CA LYS A 507 52.33 -30.98 13.57
C LYS A 507 52.22 -32.31 14.31
N ARG A 508 51.11 -32.56 15.01
CA ARG A 508 50.82 -33.82 15.71
C ARG A 508 49.97 -34.77 14.88
N ASN A 509 49.75 -34.47 13.60
CA ASN A 509 48.89 -35.20 12.68
C ASN A 509 47.48 -35.47 13.24
N LYS A 510 46.88 -34.50 13.95
CA LYS A 510 45.56 -34.64 14.57
C LYS A 510 44.49 -33.90 13.78
N GLY A 511 43.43 -34.60 13.39
CA GLY A 511 42.18 -34.07 12.84
C GLY A 511 41.07 -34.03 13.89
N CYS A 512 39.96 -33.37 13.57
CA CYS A 512 38.83 -33.23 14.48
C CYS A 512 37.53 -32.92 13.73
N VAL A 513 36.40 -33.45 14.20
CA VAL A 513 35.05 -33.01 13.79
C VAL A 513 34.45 -32.17 14.92
N LEU A 514 33.90 -31.01 14.60
CA LEU A 514 33.20 -30.13 15.54
C LEU A 514 31.73 -30.03 15.13
N GLN A 515 30.84 -30.19 16.11
CA GLN A 515 29.42 -29.89 15.98
C GLN A 515 29.17 -28.53 16.60
N VAL A 516 28.74 -27.56 15.79
CA VAL A 516 28.54 -26.18 16.23
C VAL A 516 27.05 -25.86 16.15
N GLU A 517 26.45 -25.52 17.29
CA GLU A 517 25.13 -24.88 17.33
C GLU A 517 25.31 -23.36 17.26
N TYR A 518 24.58 -22.71 16.37
CA TYR A 518 24.50 -21.26 16.30
C TYR A 518 23.05 -20.79 16.32
N THR A 519 22.83 -19.59 16.83
CA THR A 519 21.52 -18.95 16.93
C THR A 519 21.48 -17.70 16.07
N VAL A 520 20.45 -17.57 15.25
CA VAL A 520 20.20 -16.41 14.39
C VAL A 520 19.01 -15.63 14.91
N THR A 521 19.13 -14.31 15.02
CA THR A 521 18.04 -13.43 15.44
C THR A 521 16.98 -13.28 14.32
N PRO A 522 15.75 -12.82 14.62
CA PRO A 522 14.75 -12.51 13.59
C PRO A 522 15.25 -11.53 12.53
N GLU A 523 16.20 -10.67 12.89
CA GLU A 523 16.82 -9.69 12.01
C GLU A 523 17.98 -10.23 11.16
N GLY A 524 18.31 -11.53 11.29
CA GLY A 524 19.31 -12.19 10.47
C GLY A 524 20.76 -12.12 10.99
N TYR A 525 20.99 -11.88 12.29
CA TYR A 525 22.36 -11.88 12.86
C TYR A 525 22.67 -13.16 13.63
N ILE A 526 23.90 -13.64 13.53
CA ILE A 526 24.38 -14.73 14.40
C ILE A 526 24.68 -14.14 15.78
N SER A 527 23.77 -14.34 16.74
CA SER A 527 23.90 -13.79 18.09
C SER A 527 24.79 -14.66 19.00
N HIS A 528 24.71 -15.98 18.83
CA HIS A 528 25.42 -16.94 19.66
C HIS A 528 25.91 -18.12 18.82
N ALA A 529 27.06 -18.69 19.21
CA ALA A 529 27.55 -19.95 18.69
C ALA A 529 28.27 -20.71 19.82
N THR A 530 28.13 -22.03 19.82
CA THR A 530 28.78 -22.92 20.79
C THR A 530 29.11 -24.27 20.17
N VAL A 531 30.14 -24.92 20.70
CA VAL A 531 30.54 -26.27 20.27
C VAL A 531 29.88 -27.29 21.18
N LEU A 532 29.13 -28.22 20.60
CA LEU A 532 28.33 -29.22 21.32
C LEU A 532 29.15 -30.42 21.80
N ASN A 533 30.19 -30.79 21.07
CA ASN A 533 31.01 -31.98 21.37
C ASN A 533 32.33 -31.61 22.07
N GLN A 534 32.88 -32.57 22.84
CA GLN A 534 34.18 -32.39 23.51
C GLN A 534 35.32 -32.43 22.48
N VAL A 535 36.00 -31.30 22.31
CA VAL A 535 37.09 -31.14 21.33
C VAL A 535 38.26 -30.36 21.92
N PRO A 536 39.50 -30.54 21.42
CA PRO A 536 40.65 -29.77 21.89
C PRO A 536 40.44 -28.26 21.78
N ARG A 537 40.86 -27.51 22.81
CA ARG A 537 40.71 -26.04 22.91
C ARG A 537 41.24 -25.29 21.68
N ALA A 538 42.28 -25.80 21.03
CA ALA A 538 42.88 -25.19 19.85
C ALA A 538 41.93 -25.17 18.64
N PHE A 539 41.23 -26.29 18.36
CA PHE A 539 40.24 -26.35 17.28
C PHE A 539 39.02 -25.49 17.59
N ARG A 540 38.51 -25.58 18.84
CA ARG A 540 37.41 -24.73 19.32
C ARG A 540 37.72 -23.25 19.15
N LYS A 541 38.92 -22.80 19.56
CA LYS A 541 39.33 -21.40 19.44
C LYS A 541 39.32 -20.92 17.99
N SER A 542 39.83 -21.72 17.06
CA SER A 542 39.88 -21.38 15.63
C SER A 542 38.48 -21.09 15.06
N VAL A 543 37.52 -21.97 15.33
CA VAL A 543 36.14 -21.83 14.85
C VAL A 543 35.41 -20.67 15.55
N MET A 544 35.51 -20.59 16.88
CA MET A 544 34.78 -19.59 17.67
C MET A 544 35.23 -18.16 17.39
N GLN A 545 36.51 -17.94 17.05
CA GLN A 545 37.00 -16.63 16.63
C GLN A 545 36.35 -16.15 15.33
N VAL A 546 36.13 -17.06 14.37
CA VAL A 546 35.44 -16.72 13.13
C VAL A 546 33.99 -16.38 13.44
N PHE A 547 33.25 -17.21 14.18
CA PHE A 547 31.88 -16.89 14.58
C PHE A 547 31.75 -15.56 15.34
N GLN A 548 32.73 -15.23 16.21
CA GLN A 548 32.76 -13.94 16.89
C GLN A 548 32.90 -12.76 15.92
N SER A 549 33.72 -12.91 14.87
CA SER A 549 33.86 -11.89 13.82
C SER A 549 32.61 -11.73 12.94
N LEU A 550 31.71 -12.72 12.92
CA LEU A 550 30.49 -12.71 12.11
C LEU A 550 29.27 -12.15 12.85
N ARG A 551 29.38 -11.79 14.14
CA ARG A 551 28.22 -11.35 14.95
C ARG A 551 27.48 -10.13 14.39
N ASN A 552 28.21 -9.21 13.77
CA ASN A 552 27.65 -7.99 13.19
C ASN A 552 27.51 -8.06 11.66
N VAL A 553 27.67 -9.27 11.09
CA VAL A 553 27.48 -9.47 9.65
C VAL A 553 26.01 -9.83 9.43
N PRO A 554 25.24 -9.02 8.69
CA PRO A 554 23.85 -9.35 8.39
C PRO A 554 23.79 -10.56 7.45
N THR A 555 22.86 -11.48 7.69
CA THR A 555 22.70 -12.72 6.93
C THR A 555 21.24 -13.00 6.58
N VAL A 556 21.02 -13.86 5.58
CA VAL A 556 19.68 -14.38 5.23
C VAL A 556 19.44 -15.78 5.79
N LEU A 557 20.17 -16.13 6.86
CA LEU A 557 20.01 -17.41 7.57
C LEU A 557 18.65 -17.47 8.26
N ARG A 558 18.10 -18.68 8.38
CA ARG A 558 16.80 -18.88 9.05
C ARG A 558 16.92 -18.50 10.54
N PRO A 559 16.01 -17.66 11.07
CA PRO A 559 15.96 -17.36 12.49
C PRO A 559 15.80 -18.61 13.36
N GLY A 560 16.39 -18.58 14.55
CA GLY A 560 16.36 -19.69 15.50
C GLY A 560 17.69 -20.45 15.58
N LYS A 561 17.63 -21.66 16.15
CA LYS A 561 18.80 -22.52 16.34
C LYS A 561 19.05 -23.38 15.10
N SER A 562 20.33 -23.52 14.75
CA SER A 562 20.78 -24.42 13.68
C SER A 562 22.13 -25.03 14.06
N THR A 563 22.40 -26.21 13.51
CA THR A 563 23.64 -26.95 13.78
C THR A 563 24.39 -27.18 12.49
N LEU A 564 25.72 -27.10 12.53
CA LEU A 564 26.60 -27.46 11.41
C LEU A 564 27.82 -28.28 11.87
N SER A 565 28.35 -29.08 10.96
CA SER A 565 29.50 -29.96 11.17
C SER A 565 30.74 -29.44 10.45
N ILE A 566 31.83 -29.22 11.20
CA ILE A 566 33.13 -28.75 10.67
C ILE A 566 34.17 -29.85 10.83
N LEU A 567 34.78 -30.28 9.74
CA LEU A 567 35.87 -31.26 9.71
C LEU A 567 37.22 -30.57 9.47
N PHE A 568 38.13 -30.71 10.42
CA PHE A 568 39.57 -30.48 10.22
C PHE A 568 40.20 -31.78 9.71
N TRP A 569 40.56 -31.81 8.44
CA TRP A 569 41.07 -32.99 7.74
C TRP A 569 42.52 -32.80 7.32
N LEU A 570 43.35 -33.84 7.45
CA LEU A 570 44.70 -33.88 6.90
C LEU A 570 44.74 -34.75 5.65
N ASP A 571 45.60 -34.38 4.71
CA ASP A 571 45.84 -35.08 3.44
C ASP A 571 46.11 -36.59 3.58
N ASN A 572 46.72 -37.02 4.70
CA ASN A 572 46.99 -38.43 4.98
C ASN A 572 45.87 -39.20 5.71
N MET A 573 44.74 -38.56 6.04
CA MET A 573 43.63 -39.19 6.75
C MET A 573 42.57 -39.78 5.81
N LYS A 574 42.00 -40.94 6.17
CA LYS A 574 40.81 -41.46 5.48
C LYS A 574 39.67 -40.43 5.56
N LYS A 575 39.12 -40.05 4.41
CA LYS A 575 38.00 -39.12 4.32
C LYS A 575 36.77 -39.72 5.01
N SER A 576 36.32 -39.11 6.11
CA SER A 576 35.13 -39.51 6.89
C SER A 576 33.89 -38.69 6.45
N PRO A 577 32.64 -39.04 6.82
CA PRO A 577 31.44 -38.70 6.04
C PRO A 577 31.02 -37.22 6.13
N LYS A 578 30.02 -36.88 5.29
CA LYS A 578 29.43 -35.54 5.04
C LYS A 578 29.60 -34.56 6.21
N ALA A 579 30.58 -33.67 6.08
CA ALA A 579 30.71 -32.45 6.87
C ALA A 579 30.24 -31.27 6.02
N ASP A 580 29.61 -30.27 6.65
CA ASP A 580 29.20 -29.04 5.98
C ASP A 580 30.42 -28.21 5.56
N VAL A 581 31.44 -28.16 6.42
CA VAL A 581 32.67 -27.40 6.21
C VAL A 581 33.88 -28.32 6.32
N ILE A 582 34.82 -28.22 5.37
CA ILE A 582 36.11 -28.91 5.43
C ILE A 582 37.23 -27.85 5.52
N ILE A 583 38.12 -28.02 6.50
CA ILE A 583 39.33 -27.23 6.70
C ILE A 583 40.52 -28.17 6.49
N ILE A 584 41.28 -27.92 5.43
CA ILE A 584 42.39 -28.79 5.01
C ILE A 584 43.67 -28.34 5.70
N GLY A 585 44.36 -29.30 6.33
CA GLY A 585 45.74 -29.15 6.76
C GLY A 585 46.63 -30.10 5.95
N TYR A 586 47.91 -29.76 5.84
CA TYR A 586 48.92 -30.57 5.17
C TYR A 586 49.84 -31.20 6.21
N THR A 587 50.19 -32.46 6.01
CA THR A 587 51.11 -33.14 6.92
C THR A 587 52.51 -32.54 6.84
N TRP A 588 53.17 -32.47 8.00
CA TRP A 588 54.59 -32.13 8.08
C TRP A 588 55.35 -33.45 7.96
N ASP A 589 55.69 -33.85 6.73
CA ASP A 589 56.67 -34.90 6.50
C ASP A 589 57.88 -34.23 5.82
N ASP A 590 59.07 -34.32 6.41
CA ASP A 590 60.34 -33.81 5.83
C ASP A 590 60.79 -34.61 4.58
N LYS A 591 59.86 -35.33 3.94
CA LYS A 591 60.12 -36.04 2.69
C LYS A 591 59.58 -35.21 1.52
N PRO A 592 60.40 -34.93 0.50
CA PRO A 592 59.95 -34.21 -0.68
C PRO A 592 58.84 -35.01 -1.36
N VAL A 593 57.61 -34.51 -1.31
CA VAL A 593 56.53 -35.02 -2.15
C VAL A 593 56.77 -34.45 -3.54
N LEU A 594 57.34 -35.27 -4.43
CA LEU A 594 57.34 -35.01 -5.86
C LEU A 594 55.88 -34.86 -6.32
N MET A 595 55.50 -33.64 -6.71
CA MET A 595 54.23 -33.37 -7.39
C MET A 595 54.15 -34.27 -8.63
N LYS A 596 53.04 -34.99 -8.78
CA LYS A 596 52.58 -35.55 -10.06
C LYS A 596 51.40 -34.73 -10.55
#